data_AF-A0A1F5V2D8-F1
#
_entry.id   AF-A0A1F5V2D8-F1
#
_cell.length_a   1.000
_cell.length_b   1.000
_cell.length_c   1.000
_cell.angle_alpha   90.00
_cell.angle_beta   90.00
_cell.angle_gamma   90.00
#
_symmetry.space_group_name_H-M   'P 1'
#
loop_
_entity.id
_entity.type
_entity.pdbx_description
1 polymer ?
#
loop_
_entity_poly.entity_id
_entity_poly.type
_entity_poly.pdbx_seq_one_letter_code
_entity_poly.pdbx_strand_id
1 'polypeptide(L)'
;MNVQLTQVLTDVTGATGLAILRSIVAGERDAVKLAGLRNPACKSSQDEIAKALTGSWQPEHLFVLKQSLELYDFYTAQVAACDAAIEQHFSALKPRWEGAPPAR
;
A
#
# COMPACT_ATOMS: atom_id res chain seq x y z
N MET A 1 -16.19 10.54 -5.11
CA MET A 1 -16.35 9.30 -4.34
C MET A 1 -16.35 9.72 -2.89
N ASN A 2 -17.42 9.45 -2.13
CA ASN A 2 -17.49 9.86 -0.71
C ASN A 2 -17.10 8.69 0.22
N VAL A 3 -15.89 8.17 0.05
CA VAL A 3 -15.33 7.07 0.85
C VAL A 3 -14.23 7.65 1.72
N GLN A 4 -14.23 7.35 3.01
CA GLN A 4 -13.38 8.01 4.02
C GLN A 4 -12.32 7.07 4.61
N LEU A 5 -11.73 6.20 3.77
CA LEU A 5 -10.73 5.22 4.20
C LEU A 5 -9.53 5.85 4.92
N THR A 6 -9.13 7.06 4.55
CA THR A 6 -8.02 7.79 5.20
C THR A 6 -8.29 8.19 6.64
N GLN A 7 -9.55 8.14 7.10
CA GLN A 7 -9.90 8.42 8.50
C GLN A 7 -9.82 7.17 9.39
N VAL A 8 -9.90 5.97 8.80
CA VAL A 8 -9.92 4.69 9.52
C VAL A 8 -8.67 3.86 9.28
N LEU A 9 -7.87 4.18 8.27
CA LEU A 9 -6.59 3.54 8.00
C LEU A 9 -5.46 4.54 8.20
N THR A 10 -4.46 4.15 9.00
CA THR A 10 -3.22 4.92 9.16
C THR A 10 -2.43 4.98 7.84
N ASP A 11 -2.50 3.93 7.03
CA ASP A 11 -1.88 3.85 5.72
C ASP A 11 -2.87 3.24 4.72
N VAL A 12 -3.32 4.07 3.77
CA VAL A 12 -4.24 3.67 2.70
C VAL A 12 -3.55 2.86 1.60
N THR A 13 -2.23 2.99 1.49
CA THR A 13 -1.37 2.20 0.59
C THR A 13 -0.80 0.95 1.26
N GLY A 14 -1.14 0.71 2.53
CA GLY A 14 -0.81 -0.52 3.24
C GLY A 14 -1.65 -1.71 2.78
N ALA A 15 -1.35 -2.91 3.29
CA ALA A 15 -1.97 -4.16 2.84
C ALA A 15 -3.52 -4.14 2.85
N THR A 16 -4.12 -3.68 3.96
CA THR A 16 -5.58 -3.55 4.08
C THR A 16 -6.15 -2.55 3.06
N GLY A 17 -5.54 -1.36 2.97
CA GLY A 17 -6.03 -0.30 2.10
C GLY A 17 -5.97 -0.70 0.63
N LEU A 18 -4.83 -1.26 0.17
CA LEU A 18 -4.70 -1.76 -1.19
C LEU A 18 -5.66 -2.91 -1.50
N ALA A 19 -5.88 -3.85 -0.57
CA ALA A 19 -6.85 -4.93 -0.77
C ALA A 19 -8.27 -4.39 -0.99
N ILE A 20 -8.66 -3.40 -0.20
CA ILE A 20 -9.96 -2.73 -0.33
C ILE A 20 -10.05 -1.95 -1.65
N LEU A 21 -9.07 -1.10 -1.95
CA LEU A 21 -9.06 -0.28 -3.17
C LEU A 21 -9.07 -1.14 -4.44
N ARG A 22 -8.32 -2.23 -4.47
CA ARG A 22 -8.32 -3.17 -5.61
C ARG A 22 -9.67 -3.88 -5.75
N SER A 23 -10.29 -4.28 -4.66
CA SER A 23 -11.64 -4.88 -4.69
C SER A 23 -12.69 -3.88 -5.19
N ILE A 24 -12.57 -2.61 -4.81
CA ILE A 24 -13.40 -1.52 -5.35
C ILE A 24 -13.17 -1.37 -6.86
N VAL A 25 -11.93 -1.41 -7.35
CA VAL A 25 -11.70 -1.34 -8.81
C VAL A 25 -12.23 -2.58 -9.52
N ALA A 26 -12.20 -3.75 -8.87
CA ALA A 26 -12.70 -5.02 -9.42
C ALA A 26 -14.23 -5.15 -9.46
N GLY A 27 -14.97 -4.24 -8.82
CA GLY A 27 -16.44 -4.24 -8.87
C GLY A 27 -17.16 -4.52 -7.55
N GLU A 28 -16.46 -4.69 -6.42
CA GLU A 28 -17.09 -4.90 -5.12
C GLU A 28 -17.55 -3.58 -4.46
N ARG A 29 -18.81 -3.52 -4.03
CA ARG A 29 -19.43 -2.32 -3.41
C ARG A 29 -20.07 -2.62 -2.05
N ASP A 30 -20.08 -3.87 -1.63
CA ASP A 30 -20.54 -4.27 -0.31
C ASP A 30 -19.50 -3.85 0.74
N ALA A 31 -19.87 -2.86 1.56
CA ALA A 31 -19.02 -2.30 2.60
C ALA A 31 -18.59 -3.34 3.64
N VAL A 32 -19.43 -4.34 3.93
CA VAL A 32 -19.12 -5.38 4.92
C VAL A 32 -18.08 -6.35 4.36
N LYS A 33 -18.23 -6.75 3.08
CA LYS A 33 -17.23 -7.59 2.40
C LYS A 33 -15.89 -6.88 2.28
N LEU A 34 -15.90 -5.61 1.87
CA LEU A 34 -14.70 -4.79 1.79
C LEU A 34 -14.03 -4.64 3.16
N ALA A 35 -14.80 -4.35 4.21
CA ALA A 35 -14.27 -4.29 5.57
C ALA A 35 -13.72 -5.64 6.08
N GLY A 36 -14.25 -6.76 5.56
CA GLY A 36 -13.73 -8.10 5.82
C GLY A 36 -12.31 -8.36 5.28
N LEU A 37 -11.83 -7.55 4.33
CA LEU A 37 -10.44 -7.61 3.81
C LEU A 37 -9.41 -7.04 4.79
N ARG A 38 -9.87 -6.52 5.93
CA ARG A 38 -9.02 -5.95 6.97
C ARG A 38 -8.10 -7.00 7.56
N ASN A 39 -6.80 -6.69 7.58
CA ASN A 39 -5.83 -7.45 8.36
C ASN A 39 -6.21 -7.44 9.87
N PRO A 40 -6.20 -8.59 10.58
CA PRO A 40 -6.48 -8.65 12.01
C PRO A 40 -5.66 -7.69 12.89
N ALA A 41 -4.45 -7.31 12.46
CA ALA A 41 -3.60 -6.36 13.16
C ALA A 41 -4.01 -4.88 12.98
N CYS A 42 -5.02 -4.60 12.14
CA CYS A 42 -5.50 -3.24 11.93
C CYS A 42 -6.25 -2.74 13.18
N LYS A 43 -5.91 -1.53 13.62
CA LYS A 43 -6.48 -0.91 14.83
C LYS A 43 -7.98 -0.66 14.70
N SER A 44 -8.46 -0.27 13.52
CA SER A 44 -9.87 0.00 13.30
C SER A 44 -10.70 -1.27 13.20
N SER A 45 -11.87 -1.23 13.81
CA SER A 45 -12.81 -2.34 13.76
C SER A 45 -13.38 -2.53 12.34
N GLN A 46 -13.91 -3.72 12.06
CA GLN A 46 -14.57 -3.99 10.79
C GLN A 46 -15.78 -3.05 10.60
N ASP A 47 -16.51 -2.77 11.68
CA ASP A 47 -17.66 -1.85 11.64
C ASP A 47 -17.24 -0.41 11.34
N GLU A 48 -16.12 0.07 11.89
CA GLU A 48 -15.58 1.39 11.57
C GLU A 48 -15.18 1.50 10.11
N ILE A 49 -14.52 0.47 9.57
CA ILE A 49 -14.13 0.44 8.16
C ILE A 49 -15.36 0.36 7.25
N ALA A 50 -16.35 -0.46 7.61
CA ALA A 50 -17.61 -0.56 6.85
C ALA A 50 -18.33 0.80 6.81
N LYS A 51 -18.38 1.54 7.93
CA LYS A 51 -18.93 2.90 7.97
C LYS A 51 -18.15 3.88 7.09
N ALA A 52 -16.82 3.79 7.05
CA ALA A 52 -16.01 4.63 6.16
C ALA A 52 -16.23 4.32 4.66
N LEU A 53 -16.78 3.15 4.35
CA LEU A 53 -17.07 2.68 2.99
C LEU A 53 -18.50 2.98 2.53
N THR A 54 -19.37 3.53 3.39
CA THR A 54 -20.71 3.97 2.97
C THR A 54 -20.61 5.30 2.22
N GLY A 55 -20.45 5.22 0.90
CA GLY A 55 -20.21 6.38 0.04
C GLY A 55 -20.83 6.26 -1.35
N SER A 56 -20.69 7.32 -2.14
CA SER A 56 -21.13 7.35 -3.54
C SER A 56 -20.02 6.83 -4.50
N TRP A 57 -20.41 5.89 -5.36
CA TRP A 57 -19.53 5.20 -6.31
C TRP A 57 -19.71 5.72 -7.74
N GLN A 58 -19.41 7.00 -7.96
CA GLN A 58 -19.55 7.58 -9.30
C GLN A 58 -18.51 6.99 -10.27
N PRO A 59 -18.89 6.62 -11.51
CA PRO A 59 -18.01 5.96 -12.47
C PRO A 59 -16.71 6.71 -12.76
N GLU A 60 -16.76 8.04 -12.82
CA GLU A 60 -15.62 8.90 -13.14
C GLU A 60 -14.55 8.81 -12.04
N HIS A 61 -14.96 8.73 -10.78
CA HIS A 61 -14.03 8.56 -9.67
C HIS A 61 -13.43 7.16 -9.62
N LEU A 62 -14.22 6.13 -9.96
CA LEU A 62 -13.73 4.75 -10.06
C LEU A 62 -12.70 4.60 -11.18
N PHE A 63 -12.92 5.30 -12.31
CA PHE A 63 -11.97 5.35 -13.40
C PHE A 63 -10.64 5.97 -12.97
N VAL A 64 -10.67 7.13 -12.31
CA VAL A 64 -9.45 7.78 -11.78
C VAL A 64 -8.77 6.92 -10.73
N LEU A 65 -9.53 6.25 -9.85
CA LEU A 65 -8.97 5.34 -8.85
C LEU A 65 -8.22 4.17 -9.52
N LYS A 66 -8.79 3.58 -10.57
CA LYS A 66 -8.13 2.52 -11.34
C LYS A 66 -6.79 3.00 -11.91
N GLN A 67 -6.78 4.13 -12.61
CA GLN A 67 -5.53 4.70 -13.17
C GLN A 67 -4.50 5.01 -12.07
N SER A 68 -4.96 5.50 -10.92
CA SER A 68 -4.07 5.80 -9.79
C SER A 68 -3.42 4.55 -9.22
N LEU A 69 -4.15 3.43 -9.12
CA LEU A 69 -3.60 2.14 -8.67
C LEU A 69 -2.61 1.58 -9.70
N GLU A 70 -2.89 1.69 -10.99
CA GLU A 70 -1.97 1.25 -12.05
C GLU A 70 -0.65 2.02 -11.99
N LEU A 71 -0.71 3.35 -11.78
CA LEU A 71 0.47 4.19 -11.60
C LEU A 71 1.22 3.86 -10.30
N TYR A 72 0.50 3.63 -9.20
CA TYR A 72 1.09 3.21 -7.93
C TYR A 72 1.90 1.92 -8.11
N ASP A 73 1.29 0.89 -8.73
CA ASP A 73 1.95 -0.40 -8.97
C ASP A 73 3.20 -0.25 -9.83
N PHE A 74 3.10 0.54 -10.90
CA PHE A 74 4.24 0.83 -11.76
C PHE A 74 5.38 1.48 -10.98
N TYR A 75 5.10 2.54 -10.23
CA TYR A 75 6.15 3.25 -9.48
C TYR A 75 6.74 2.39 -8.36
N THR A 76 5.92 1.62 -7.64
CA THR A 76 6.40 0.68 -6.62
C THR A 76 7.36 -0.34 -7.22
N ALA A 77 7.05 -0.89 -8.40
CA ALA A 77 7.94 -1.82 -9.09
C ALA A 77 9.27 -1.16 -9.50
N GLN A 78 9.23 0.07 -10.02
CA GLN A 78 10.43 0.81 -10.40
C GLN A 78 11.32 1.12 -9.18
N VAL A 79 10.72 1.52 -8.06
CA VAL A 79 11.46 1.76 -6.81
C VAL A 79 12.14 0.47 -6.32
N ALA A 80 11.41 -0.64 -6.28
CA ALA A 80 11.97 -1.93 -5.87
C ALA A 80 13.13 -2.40 -6.78
N ALA A 81 13.04 -2.14 -8.09
CA ALA A 81 14.13 -2.43 -9.02
C ALA A 81 15.37 -1.57 -8.74
N CYS A 82 15.18 -0.29 -8.42
CA CYS A 82 16.27 0.60 -7.98
C CYS A 82 16.90 0.11 -6.68
N ASP A 83 16.10 -0.26 -5.68
CA ASP A 83 16.60 -0.78 -4.40
C ASP A 83 17.47 -2.03 -4.60
N ALA A 84 17.03 -2.95 -5.47
CA ALA A 84 17.80 -4.14 -5.81
C ALA A 84 19.13 -3.81 -6.51
N ALA A 85 19.13 -2.84 -7.44
CA ALA A 85 20.35 -2.41 -8.10
C ALA A 85 21.33 -1.75 -7.12
N ILE A 86 20.83 -0.93 -6.20
CA ILE A 86 21.61 -0.30 -5.14
C ILE A 86 22.26 -1.38 -4.27
N GLU A 87 21.48 -2.35 -3.78
CA GLU A 87 21.98 -3.45 -2.94
C GLU A 87 23.10 -4.26 -3.63
N GLN A 88 22.95 -4.53 -4.94
CA GLN A 88 23.98 -5.19 -5.74
C GLN A 88 25.28 -4.37 -5.80
N HIS A 89 25.17 -3.06 -6.02
CA HIS A 89 26.34 -2.18 -6.04
C HIS A 89 27.02 -2.10 -4.66
N PHE A 90 26.25 -2.01 -3.57
CA PHE A 90 26.78 -2.00 -2.21
C PHE A 90 27.47 -3.31 -1.84
N SER A 91 26.89 -4.45 -2.21
CA SER A 91 27.49 -5.77 -1.96
C SER A 91 28.81 -6.00 -2.72
N ALA A 92 28.98 -5.37 -3.88
CA ALA A 92 30.20 -5.48 -4.69
C ALA A 92 31.32 -4.52 -4.25
N LEU A 93 31.02 -3.52 -3.42
CA LEU A 93 32.01 -2.58 -2.91
C LEU A 93 32.89 -3.25 -1.84
N LYS A 94 34.21 -3.26 -2.06
CA LYS A 94 35.14 -3.66 -1.01
C LYS A 94 35.17 -2.59 0.09
N PRO A 95 35.19 -2.97 1.37
CA PRO A 95 35.36 -2.03 2.46
C PRO A 95 36.64 -1.23 2.25
N ARG A 96 36.56 0.11 2.37
CA ARG A 96 37.73 0.99 2.23
C ARG A 96 38.60 1.04 3.50
N TRP A 97 38.31 0.22 4.51
CA TRP A 97 39.16 0.10 5.69
C TRP A 97 40.21 -0.98 5.44
N GLU A 98 41.43 -0.54 5.14
CA GLU A 98 42.64 -1.31 5.38
C GLU A 98 43.16 -0.89 6.76
N GLY A 99 43.10 -1.79 7.76
CA GLY A 99 43.72 -1.52 9.04
C GLY A 99 43.21 -2.45 10.12
N ALA A 100 43.98 -3.50 10.42
CA ALA A 100 43.72 -4.45 11.50
C ALA A 100 43.19 -3.75 12.77
N PRO A 101 42.22 -4.36 13.49
CA PRO A 101 41.70 -3.77 14.72
C PRO A 101 42.87 -3.51 15.71
N PRO A 102 42.84 -2.39 16.47
CA PRO A 102 43.90 -2.09 17.41
C PRO A 102 44.07 -3.25 18.39
N ALA A 103 45.30 -3.74 18.55
CA ALA A 103 45.65 -4.74 19.53
C ALA A 103 45.26 -4.24 20.93
N ARG A 104 44.58 -5.10 21.69
CA ARG A 104 44.11 -4.84 23.06
C ARG A 104 45.24 -4.46 24.02
#